data_AF-A0A132EN06-F1
#
_entry.id   AF-A0A132EN06-F1
#
_cell.length_a   1.000
_cell.length_b   1.000
_cell.length_c   1.000
_cell.angle_alpha   90.00
_cell.angle_beta   90.00
_cell.angle_gamma   90.00
#
_symmetry.space_group_name_H-M   'P 1'
#
loop_
_entity.id
_entity.type
_entity.pdbx_description
1 polymer ?
#
loop_
_entity_poly.entity_id
_entity_poly.type
_entity_poly.pdbx_seq_one_letter_code
_entity_poly.pdbx_strand_id
1 'polypeptide(L)' 'MNDTPTLATPDDRYEALLDAHAGLDADASALLNARLVLLLMNEIDDGARLRALLDEARPTLIEN' A
#
# COMPACT_ATOMS: atom_id res chain seq x y z
N MET A 1 -12.80 -15.56 23.54
CA MET A 1 -12.55 -14.11 23.75
C MET A 1 -11.05 -13.89 23.70
N ASN A 2 -10.51 -13.59 22.51
CA ASN A 2 -9.68 -12.43 22.18
C ASN A 2 -9.02 -12.69 20.81
N ASP A 3 -9.81 -12.75 19.73
CA ASP A 3 -9.26 -12.80 18.37
C ASP A 3 -9.29 -11.37 17.83
N THR A 4 -8.35 -10.55 18.31
CA THR A 4 -8.00 -9.32 17.58
C THR A 4 -7.43 -9.81 16.26
N PRO A 5 -8.06 -9.55 15.09
CA PRO A 5 -7.53 -10.01 13.82
C PRO A 5 -6.21 -9.26 13.62
N THR A 6 -5.13 -9.91 13.99
CA THR A 6 -3.81 -9.48 13.57
C THR A 6 -3.80 -9.78 12.08
N LEU A 7 -3.37 -8.81 11.28
CA LEU A 7 -2.99 -9.05 9.90
C LEU A 7 -1.75 -9.96 9.93
N ALA A 8 -1.94 -11.23 10.27
CA ALA A 8 -0.92 -12.17 10.69
C ALA A 8 -0.24 -12.79 9.48
N THR A 9 -0.99 -12.94 8.39
CA THR A 9 -0.50 -13.48 7.12
C THR A 9 -0.41 -12.41 6.04
N PRO A 10 0.41 -12.61 5.00
CA PRO A 10 0.37 -11.79 3.79
C PRO A 10 -1.04 -11.72 3.20
N ASP A 11 -1.79 -12.82 3.24
CA ASP A 11 -3.13 -12.95 2.67
C ASP A 11 -4.13 -12.02 3.38
N ASP A 12 -4.10 -11.95 4.72
CA ASP A 12 -4.99 -11.06 5.49
C ASP A 12 -4.76 -9.58 5.14
N ARG A 13 -3.53 -9.20 4.78
CA ARG A 13 -3.18 -7.81 4.39
C ARG A 13 -3.71 -7.48 3.00
N TYR A 14 -3.64 -8.42 2.08
CA TYR A 14 -4.21 -8.26 0.74
C TYR A 14 -5.74 -8.18 0.81
N GLU A 15 -6.38 -9.01 1.64
CA GLU A 15 -7.81 -8.96 1.87
C GLU A 15 -8.25 -7.63 2.48
N ALA A 16 -7.57 -7.14 3.52
CA ALA A 16 -7.86 -5.83 4.11
C ALA A 16 -7.71 -4.66 3.12
N LEU A 17 -6.76 -4.75 2.19
CA LEU A 17 -6.62 -3.75 1.12
C LEU A 17 -7.79 -3.84 0.13
N LEU A 18 -8.16 -5.05 -0.31
CA LEU A 18 -9.29 -5.26 -1.21
C LEU A 18 -10.61 -4.76 -0.60
N ASP A 19 -10.86 -5.08 0.67
CA ASP A 19 -12.02 -4.61 1.41
C ASP A 19 -12.08 -3.09 1.51
N ALA A 20 -10.93 -2.44 1.68
CA ALA A 20 -10.85 -0.98 1.70
C ALA A 20 -11.26 -0.34 0.35
N HIS A 21 -11.13 -1.07 -0.76
CA HIS A 21 -11.56 -0.63 -2.09
C HIS A 21 -13.02 -1.01 -2.43
N ALA A 22 -13.68 -1.85 -1.64
CA ALA A 22 -15.02 -2.34 -1.95
C ALA A 22 -16.03 -1.19 -2.04
N GLY A 23 -16.73 -1.10 -3.18
CA GLY A 23 -17.76 -0.08 -3.44
C GLY A 23 -17.21 1.30 -3.86
N LEU A 24 -15.89 1.46 -4.00
CA LEU A 24 -15.29 2.66 -4.56
C LEU A 24 -15.29 2.60 -6.09
N ASP A 25 -15.50 3.75 -6.73
CA ASP A 25 -15.19 3.90 -8.15
C ASP A 25 -13.68 4.05 -8.38
N ALA A 26 -13.27 4.15 -9.65
CA ALA A 26 -11.86 4.23 -10.01
C ALA A 26 -11.16 5.46 -9.43
N ASP A 27 -11.83 6.61 -9.41
CA ASP A 27 -11.25 7.87 -8.93
C ASP A 27 -11.09 7.86 -7.41
N ALA A 28 -12.11 7.38 -6.68
CA ALA A 28 -12.07 7.22 -5.23
C ALA A 28 -11.03 6.16 -4.81
N SER A 29 -10.92 5.07 -5.57
CA SER A 29 -9.91 4.04 -5.38
C SER A 29 -8.49 4.58 -5.56
N ALA A 30 -8.26 5.41 -6.58
CA ALA A 30 -6.98 6.09 -6.79
C ALA A 30 -6.65 7.07 -5.66
N LEU A 31 -7.64 7.81 -5.16
CA LEU A 31 -7.47 8.72 -4.02
C LEU A 31 -7.12 7.94 -2.73
N LEU A 32 -7.78 6.80 -2.48
CA LEU A 32 -7.45 5.93 -1.36
C LEU A 32 -5.98 5.49 -1.43
N ASN A 33 -5.54 5.03 -2.60
CA ASN A 33 -4.15 4.62 -2.80
C ASN A 33 -3.15 5.76 -2.57
N ALA A 34 -3.42 6.95 -3.10
CA ALA A 34 -2.57 8.12 -2.88
C ALA A 34 -2.45 8.46 -1.39
N ARG A 35 -3.56 8.43 -0.65
CA ARG A 35 -3.57 8.69 0.80
C ARG A 35 -2.83 7.60 1.57
N LEU A 36 -3.02 6.33 1.20
CA LEU A 36 -2.34 5.20 1.83
C LEU A 36 -0.82 5.31 1.66
N VAL A 37 -0.33 5.66 0.46
CA VAL A 37 1.10 5.88 0.21
C VAL A 37 1.66 6.96 1.13
N LEU A 38 0.98 8.11 1.27
CA LEU A 38 1.43 9.19 2.15
C LEU A 38 1.51 8.76 3.62
N LEU A 39 0.56 7.96 4.09
CA LEU A 39 0.58 7.43 5.45
C LEU A 39 1.74 6.44 5.63
N LEU A 40 1.95 5.52 4.70
CA LEU A 40 3.07 4.57 4.74
C LEU A 40 4.42 5.29 4.70
N MET A 41 4.55 6.37 3.93
CA MET A 41 5.77 7.18 3.92
C MET A 41 6.07 7.80 5.28
N ASN A 42 5.06 8.21 6.03
CA ASN A 42 5.25 8.75 7.38
C ASN A 42 5.70 7.68 8.39
N GLU A 43 5.38 6.41 8.15
CA GLU A 43 5.83 5.29 8.99
C GLU A 43 7.27 4.84 8.69
N ILE A 44 7.84 5.25 7.54
CA ILE A 44 9.22 4.93 7.15
C ILE A 44 10.17 6.00 7.73
N ASP A 45 10.84 5.66 8.83
CA ASP A 45 11.80 6.57 9.50
C ASP A 45 13.17 6.67 8.77
N ASP A 46 13.44 5.75 7.82
CA ASP A 46 14.71 5.68 7.08
C ASP A 46 14.57 6.24 5.65
N GLY A 47 15.14 7.43 5.43
CA GLY A 47 15.15 8.09 4.12
C GLY A 47 15.91 7.35 3.02
N ALA A 48 16.94 6.58 3.34
CA ALA A 48 17.66 5.76 2.36
C ALA A 48 16.80 4.55 1.94
N ARG A 49 16.09 3.94 2.89
CA ARG A 49 15.11 2.89 2.60
C ARG A 49 13.97 3.41 1.72
N LEU A 50 13.43 4.58 2.03
CA LEU A 50 12.40 5.22 1.21
C LEU A 50 12.90 5.45 -0.23
N ARG A 51 14.12 5.96 -0.39
CA ARG A 51 14.71 6.19 -1.71
C ARG A 51 14.85 4.90 -2.53
N ALA A 52 15.33 3.82 -1.91
CA ALA A 52 15.46 2.52 -2.57
C ALA A 52 14.11 1.97 -3.05
N LEU A 53 13.06 2.09 -2.21
CA LEU A 53 11.70 1.67 -2.57
C LEU A 53 11.14 2.48 -3.74
N LEU A 54 11.41 3.78 -3.80
CA LEU A 54 10.99 4.63 -4.92
C LEU A 54 11.69 4.26 -6.23
N ASP A 55 12.98 3.91 -6.16
CA ASP A 55 13.73 3.46 -7.33
C ASP A 55 13.23 2.08 -7.83
N GLU A 56 12.84 1.18 -6.92
CA GLU A 56 12.24 -0.13 -7.26
C GLU A 56 10.81 -0.01 -7.80
N ALA A 57 9.99 0.88 -7.23
CA ALA A 57 8.61 1.10 -7.66
C ALA A 57 8.50 1.88 -8.97
N ARG A 58 9.57 2.57 -9.40
CA ARG A 58 9.58 3.26 -10.69
C ARG A 58 9.38 2.21 -11.78
N PRO A 59 8.33 2.31 -12.61
CA PRO A 59 8.16 1.38 -13.71
C PRO A 59 9.44 1.41 -14.54
N THR A 60 10.08 0.26 -14.71
CA THR A 60 11.13 0.10 -15.70
C THR A 60 10.45 0.34 -17.02
N LEU A 61 10.58 1.53 -17.59
CA LEU A 61 10.33 1.76 -19.01
C LEU A 61 11.36 0.92 -19.76
N ILE A 62 11.10 -0.38 -19.87
CA ILE A 62 11.72 -1.20 -20.90
C ILE A 62 10.90 -0.86 -22.13
N GLU A 63 11.37 0.17 -22.84
CA GLU A 63 11.07 0.31 -24.26
C GLU A 63 11.51 -0.98 -24.95
N ASN A 64 10.55 -1.69 -25.57
CA ASN A 64 10.75 -2.59 -26.71
C ASN A 64 9.44 -2.68 -27.50
#